data_AF-A0A6I5PA19-F1
#
_entry.id   AF-A0A6I5PA19-F1
#
_cell.length_a   1.000
_cell.length_b   1.000
_cell.length_c   1.000
_cell.angle_alpha   90.00
_cell.angle_beta   90.00
_cell.angle_gamma   90.00
#
_symmetry.space_group_name_H-M   'P 1'
#
loop_
_entity.id
_entity.type
_entity.pdbx_description
1 polymer ?
#
loop_
_entity_poly.entity_id
_entity_poly.type
_entity_poly.pdbx_seq_one_letter_code
_entity_poly.pdbx_strand_id
1 'polypeptide(L)'
;MATPADSGYCWRDVLAQHYRLSRFKERLPAAVKTWLNACEWTLIAEAGQAQVPLLVLRFPERIRLRHPVLLQLAESAHTNWGPIDLSIFSAETKEPVRVLSQTLVDINRHQ
;
A
#
# COMPACT_ATOMS: atom_id res chain seq x y z
N MET A 1 -3.48 35.52 -10.73
CA MET A 1 -2.40 34.73 -10.10
C MET A 1 -3.04 33.94 -8.97
N ALA A 2 -3.22 32.63 -9.13
CA ALA A 2 -3.69 31.78 -8.04
C ALA A 2 -2.55 31.60 -7.05
N THR A 3 -2.77 31.94 -5.79
CA THR A 3 -1.82 31.64 -4.72
C THR A 3 -1.84 30.14 -4.43
N PRO A 4 -0.73 29.52 -3.97
CA PRO A 4 -0.73 28.11 -3.56
C PRO A 4 -1.76 27.78 -2.47
N ALA A 5 -2.33 28.79 -1.82
CA ALA A 5 -3.41 28.69 -0.84
C ALA A 5 -4.80 28.36 -1.43
N ASP A 6 -4.97 28.40 -2.76
CA ASP A 6 -6.24 28.07 -3.43
C ASP A 6 -6.42 26.57 -3.68
N SER A 7 -5.40 25.75 -3.43
CA SER A 7 -5.59 24.31 -3.34
C SER A 7 -6.11 24.00 -1.95
N GLY A 8 -7.35 23.52 -1.83
CA GLY A 8 -8.04 23.14 -0.60
C GLY A 8 -7.41 21.97 0.17
N TYR A 9 -6.08 21.95 0.29
CA TYR A 9 -5.30 21.03 1.11
C TYR A 9 -5.50 21.39 2.58
N CYS A 10 -6.41 20.67 3.22
CA CYS A 10 -6.54 20.71 4.65
C CYS A 10 -5.37 19.94 5.28
N TRP A 11 -4.38 20.65 5.83
CA TRP A 11 -3.23 20.05 6.53
C TRP A 11 -3.64 19.06 7.63
N ARG A 12 -4.85 19.22 8.20
CA ARG A 12 -5.43 18.29 9.17
C ARG A 12 -5.67 16.91 8.57
N ASP A 13 -6.13 16.84 7.33
CA ASP A 13 -6.39 15.58 6.64
C ASP A 13 -5.09 14.84 6.34
N VAL A 14 -4.04 15.58 5.95
CA VAL A 14 -2.69 15.04 5.74
C VAL A 14 -2.12 14.46 7.04
N LEU A 15 -2.23 15.19 8.16
CA LEU A 15 -1.78 14.68 9.46
C LEU A 15 -2.61 13.47 9.92
N ALA A 16 -3.93 13.50 9.74
CA ALA A 16 -4.81 12.39 10.09
C ALA A 16 -4.50 11.15 9.24
N GLN A 17 -4.16 11.32 7.95
CA GLN A 17 -3.69 10.24 7.10
C GLN A 17 -2.34 9.70 7.60
N HIS A 18 -1.35 10.57 7.81
CA HIS A 18 -0.04 10.17 8.32
C HIS A 18 -0.12 9.39 9.64
N TYR A 19 -0.96 9.84 10.57
CA TYR A 19 -1.18 9.16 11.84
C TYR A 19 -1.80 7.76 11.66
N ARG A 20 -2.82 7.63 10.80
CA ARG A 20 -3.45 6.34 10.47
C ARG A 20 -2.44 5.37 9.86
N LEU A 21 -1.59 5.84 8.94
CA LEU A 21 -0.57 5.02 8.29
C LEU A 21 0.53 4.59 9.26
N SER A 22 0.97 5.49 10.13
CA SER A 22 1.97 5.18 11.16
C SER A 22 1.44 4.13 12.14
N ARG A 23 0.19 4.30 12.63
CA ARG A 23 -0.49 3.31 13.49
C ARG A 23 -0.70 1.96 12.81
N PHE A 24 -0.96 1.94 11.51
CA PHE A 24 -1.06 0.69 10.76
C PHE A 24 0.32 0.00 10.67
N LYS A 25 1.35 0.73 10.25
CA LYS A 25 2.71 0.19 10.14
C LYS A 25 3.20 -0.38 11.46
N GLU A 26 2.87 0.24 12.58
CA GLU A 26 3.25 -0.28 13.90
C GLU A 26 2.62 -1.63 14.28
N ARG A 27 1.50 -1.99 13.64
CA ARG A 27 0.82 -3.27 13.86
C ARG A 27 1.31 -4.38 12.92
N LEU A 28 2.14 -4.04 11.93
CA LEU A 28 2.64 -5.01 10.96
C LEU A 28 3.72 -5.93 11.57
N PRO A 29 3.88 -7.15 11.04
CA PRO A 29 5.02 -8.00 11.38
C PRO A 29 6.35 -7.28 11.13
N ALA A 30 7.38 -7.56 11.95
CA ALA A 30 8.68 -6.87 11.89
C ALA A 30 9.31 -6.91 10.49
N ALA A 31 9.24 -8.06 9.80
CA ALA A 31 9.74 -8.20 8.44
C ALA A 31 9.05 -7.24 7.46
N VAL A 32 7.72 -7.12 7.55
CA VAL A 32 6.93 -6.20 6.72
C VAL A 32 7.26 -4.75 7.04
N LYS A 33 7.43 -4.39 8.32
CA LYS A 33 7.85 -3.03 8.73
C LYS A 33 9.20 -2.65 8.12
N THR A 34 10.20 -3.52 8.26
CA THR A 34 11.54 -3.31 7.71
C THR A 34 11.50 -3.16 6.20
N TRP A 35 10.68 -3.98 5.55
CA TRP A 35 10.54 -3.94 4.10
C TRP A 35 9.85 -2.65 3.61
N LEU A 36 8.81 -2.19 4.31
CA LEU A 36 8.19 -0.89 4.06
C LEU A 36 9.08 0.31 4.42
N ASN A 37 10.12 0.13 5.24
CA ASN A 37 11.13 1.17 5.46
C ASN A 37 12.09 1.31 4.28
N ALA A 38 12.27 0.24 3.51
CA ALA A 38 13.21 0.18 2.39
C ALA A 38 12.57 0.62 1.05
N CYS A 39 11.27 0.93 1.02
CA CYS A 39 10.55 1.31 -0.18
C CYS A 39 9.67 2.55 0.04
N GLU A 40 9.34 3.24 -1.04
CA GLU A 40 8.31 4.28 -0.98
C GLU A 40 6.93 3.62 -0.99
N TRP A 41 6.04 4.08 -0.12
CA TRP A 41 4.67 3.59 -0.11
C TRP A 41 3.69 4.65 0.36
N THR A 42 2.44 4.52 -0.09
CA THR A 42 1.32 5.34 0.38
C THR A 42 0.02 4.56 0.29
N LEU A 43 -0.96 4.90 1.12
CA LEU A 43 -2.30 4.35 1.07
C LEU A 43 -3.29 5.50 0.83
N ILE A 44 -4.06 5.37 -0.24
CA ILE A 44 -5.03 6.37 -0.68
C ILE A 44 -6.42 5.78 -0.47
N ALA A 45 -7.26 6.49 0.29
CA ALA A 45 -8.65 6.10 0.48
C ALA A 45 -9.38 6.15 -0.87
N GLU A 46 -10.12 5.08 -1.19
CA GLU A 46 -11.07 5.01 -2.32
C GLU A 46 -10.48 5.18 -3.74
N ALA A 47 -9.16 5.08 -3.91
CA ALA A 47 -8.51 5.16 -5.22
C ALA A 47 -8.27 3.79 -5.89
N GLY A 48 -8.67 2.70 -5.24
CA GLY A 48 -8.56 1.34 -5.76
C GLY A 48 -9.74 0.99 -6.66
N GLN A 49 -9.61 -0.14 -7.35
CA GLN A 49 -10.71 -0.69 -8.15
C GLN A 49 -11.96 -0.91 -7.27
N ALA A 50 -13.14 -0.52 -7.78
CA ALA A 50 -14.40 -0.58 -7.03
C ALA A 50 -14.39 0.23 -5.70
N GLN A 51 -13.65 1.35 -5.67
CA GLN A 51 -13.56 2.28 -4.52
C GLN A 51 -12.97 1.66 -3.25
N VAL A 52 -12.25 0.53 -3.38
CA VAL A 52 -11.46 0.00 -2.25
C VAL A 52 -10.23 0.88 -1.99
N PRO A 53 -9.61 0.82 -0.81
CA PRO A 53 -8.34 1.51 -0.56
C PRO A 53 -7.24 1.04 -1.53
N LEU A 54 -6.39 1.97 -1.97
CA LEU A 54 -5.25 1.69 -2.84
C LEU A 54 -3.93 1.83 -2.07
N LEU A 55 -3.20 0.73 -1.95
CA LEU A 55 -1.83 0.70 -1.44
C LEU A 55 -0.84 0.77 -2.61
N VAL A 56 -0.13 1.88 -2.75
CA VAL A 56 0.93 2.06 -3.75
C VAL A 56 2.26 1.69 -3.11
N LEU A 57 3.02 0.81 -3.76
CA LEU A 57 4.33 0.34 -3.33
C LEU A 57 5.33 0.57 -4.46
N ARG A 58 6.47 1.20 -4.17
CA ARG A 58 7.57 1.36 -5.14
C ARG A 58 8.84 0.73 -4.60
N PHE A 59 9.17 -0.44 -5.14
CA PHE A 59 10.36 -1.17 -4.76
C PHE A 59 11.56 -0.74 -5.62
N PRO A 60 12.73 -0.50 -5.00
CA PRO A 60 13.97 -0.24 -5.73
C PRO A 60 14.51 -1.49 -6.45
N GLU A 61 13.95 -2.66 -6.14
CA GLU A 61 14.37 -3.96 -6.67
C GLU A 61 13.21 -4.70 -7.36
N ARG A 62 13.54 -5.82 -7.99
CA ARG A 62 12.54 -6.74 -8.53
C ARG A 62 11.74 -7.39 -7.42
N ILE A 63 10.43 -7.45 -7.59
CA ILE A 63 9.52 -8.15 -6.68
C ILE A 63 8.68 -9.18 -7.42
N ARG A 64 8.54 -10.37 -6.82
CA ARG A 64 7.62 -11.41 -7.30
C ARG A 64 6.31 -11.35 -6.51
N LEU A 65 5.18 -11.60 -7.14
CA LEU A 65 3.88 -11.63 -6.45
C LEU A 65 3.80 -12.69 -5.33
N ARG A 66 4.58 -13.77 -5.47
CA ARG A 66 4.72 -14.81 -4.44
C ARG A 66 5.76 -14.48 -3.35
N HIS A 67 6.28 -13.26 -3.31
CA HIS A 67 7.27 -12.89 -2.31
C HIS A 67 6.66 -12.99 -0.90
N PRO A 68 7.25 -13.74 0.05
CA PRO A 68 6.62 -14.01 1.35
C PRO A 68 6.21 -12.75 2.12
N VAL A 69 7.05 -11.71 2.09
CA VAL A 69 6.77 -10.44 2.78
C VAL A 69 5.62 -9.67 2.10
N LEU A 70 5.47 -9.80 0.78
CA LEU A 70 4.34 -9.20 0.05
C LEU A 70 3.03 -9.90 0.42
N LEU A 71 3.06 -11.23 0.53
CA LEU A 71 1.89 -12.01 0.94
C LEU A 71 1.47 -11.66 2.38
N GLN A 72 2.43 -11.55 3.31
CA GLN A 72 2.16 -11.11 4.68
C GLN A 72 1.61 -9.67 4.75
N LEU A 73 2.13 -8.77 3.91
CA LEU A 73 1.59 -7.41 3.80
C LEU A 73 0.15 -7.42 3.31
N ALA A 74 -0.14 -8.19 2.26
CA ALA A 74 -1.47 -8.31 1.69
C ALA A 74 -2.47 -8.85 2.72
N GLU A 75 -2.09 -9.88 3.46
CA GLU A 75 -2.90 -10.46 4.54
C GLU A 75 -3.14 -9.46 5.67
N SER A 76 -2.08 -8.82 6.17
CA SER A 76 -2.20 -7.84 7.27
C SER A 76 -3.08 -6.65 6.88
N ALA A 77 -2.94 -6.15 5.65
CA ALA A 77 -3.75 -5.07 5.14
C ALA A 77 -5.20 -5.50 4.92
N HIS A 78 -5.40 -6.72 4.39
CA HIS A 78 -6.72 -7.30 4.18
C HIS A 78 -7.48 -7.46 5.50
N THR A 79 -6.83 -8.00 6.53
CA THR A 79 -7.44 -8.15 7.86
C THR A 79 -7.80 -6.80 8.49
N ASN A 80 -7.00 -5.76 8.25
CA ASN A 80 -7.21 -4.46 8.89
C ASN A 80 -8.25 -3.57 8.17
N TRP A 81 -8.38 -3.66 6.85
CA TRP A 81 -9.25 -2.77 6.07
C TRP A 81 -10.24 -3.48 5.14
N GLY A 82 -10.23 -4.81 5.10
CA GLY A 82 -10.89 -5.58 4.06
C GLY A 82 -10.09 -5.59 2.76
N PRO A 83 -10.70 -5.95 1.62
CA PRO A 83 -10.04 -5.95 0.32
C PRO A 83 -9.38 -4.59 0.04
N ILE A 84 -8.12 -4.64 -0.38
CA ILE A 84 -7.38 -3.46 -0.86
C ILE A 84 -6.80 -3.75 -2.23
N ASP A 85 -6.65 -2.71 -3.04
CA ASP A 85 -5.95 -2.78 -4.32
C ASP A 85 -4.47 -2.45 -4.07
N LEU A 86 -3.56 -3.27 -4.60
CA LEU A 86 -2.12 -3.02 -4.54
C LEU A 86 -1.62 -2.60 -5.91
N SER A 87 -0.98 -1.44 -5.97
CA SER A 87 -0.25 -0.96 -7.14
C SER A 87 1.24 -1.08 -6.89
N ILE A 88 1.86 -2.10 -7.49
CA ILE A 88 3.23 -2.49 -7.23
C ILE A 88 4.12 -2.03 -8.39
N PHE A 89 4.92 -1.01 -8.15
CA PHE A 89 6.01 -0.61 -9.04
C PHE A 89 7.27 -1.37 -8.65
N SER A 90 7.93 -1.96 -9.63
CA SER A 90 9.23 -2.59 -9.48
C SER A 90 10.25 -1.91 -10.38
N ALA A 91 11.53 -2.13 -10.13
CA ALA A 91 12.59 -1.57 -10.98
C ALA A 91 12.52 -2.01 -12.47
N GLU A 92 11.75 -3.06 -12.80
CA GLU A 92 11.68 -3.63 -14.15
C GLU A 92 10.71 -2.90 -15.07
N THR A 93 9.69 -2.21 -14.54
CA THR A 93 8.58 -1.68 -15.34
C THR A 93 8.14 -0.29 -14.89
N LYS A 94 7.80 0.56 -15.86
CA LYS A 94 7.17 1.86 -15.57
C LYS A 94 5.69 1.71 -15.21
N GLU A 95 5.07 0.64 -15.69
CA GLU A 95 3.68 0.31 -15.38
C GLU A 95 3.62 -0.52 -14.10
N PRO A 96 2.72 -0.19 -13.15
CA PRO A 96 2.56 -0.96 -11.95
C PRO A 96 1.78 -2.24 -12.23
N VAL A 97 2.15 -3.31 -11.53
CA VAL A 97 1.28 -4.49 -11.42
C VAL A 97 0.17 -4.15 -10.43
N ARG A 98 -1.08 -4.22 -10.89
CA ARG A 98 -2.27 -4.07 -10.05
C ARG A 98 -2.80 -5.43 -9.62
N VAL A 99 -3.02 -5.60 -8.32
CA VAL A 99 -3.53 -6.87 -7.76
C VAL A 99 -4.33 -6.61 -6.49
N LEU A 100 -5.47 -7.27 -6.33
CA LEU A 100 -6.24 -7.21 -5.09
C LEU A 100 -5.55 -8.03 -4.00
N SER A 101 -5.59 -7.55 -2.75
CA SER A 101 -5.04 -8.28 -1.60
C SER A 101 -5.63 -9.68 -1.46
N GLN A 102 -6.92 -9.84 -1.78
CA GLN A 102 -7.59 -11.14 -1.78
C GLN A 102 -6.85 -12.16 -2.67
N THR A 103 -6.46 -11.77 -3.89
CA THR A 103 -5.74 -12.65 -4.82
C THR A 103 -4.40 -13.10 -4.23
N LEU A 104 -3.67 -12.22 -3.55
CA LEU A 104 -2.41 -12.57 -2.90
C LEU A 104 -2.63 -13.47 -1.68
N VAL A 105 -3.69 -13.23 -0.90
CA VAL A 105 -4.08 -14.10 0.22
C VAL A 105 -4.43 -15.50 -0.27
N ASP A 106 -5.18 -15.62 -1.36
CA ASP A 106 -5.53 -16.91 -1.96
C ASP A 106 -4.28 -17.65 -2.47
N ILE A 107 -3.34 -16.93 -3.11
CA ILE A 107 -2.04 -17.48 -3.49
C ILE A 107 -1.28 -18.04 -2.27
N ASN A 108 -1.33 -17.36 -1.11
CA ASN A 108 -0.65 -17.81 0.11
C ASN A 108 -1.27 -19.09 0.69
N ARG A 109 -2.60 -19.23 0.59
CA ARG A 109 -3.35 -20.40 1.11
C ARG A 109 -3.13 -21.68 0.30
N HIS A 110 -2.71 -21.56 -0.95
CA HIS A 110 -2.50 -22.67 -1.87
C HIS A 110 -1.01 -23.03 -2.08
N GLN A 111 -0.14 -22.62 -1.16
CA GLN A 111 1.27 -23.05 -1.10
C GLN A 111 1.42 -24.32 -0.27
#